data_AF-A0A355BCS4-F1
#
_entry.id   AF-A0A355BCS4-F1
#
_cell.length_a   1.000
_cell.length_b   1.000
_cell.length_c   1.000
_cell.angle_alpha   90.00
_cell.angle_beta   90.00
_cell.angle_gamma   90.00
#
_symmetry.space_group_name_H-M   'P 1'
#
loop_
_entity.id
_entity.type
_entity.pdbx_description
1 polymer ?
#
loop_
_entity_poly.entity_id
_entity_poly.type
_entity_poly.pdbx_seq_one_letter_code
_entity_poly.pdbx_strand_id
1 'polypeptide(L)'
;STLIQLEITDKENRPVALVRDFNFDFSSISTENNLSFTLRCQKIQLSKGMYNMDIIISDREGVVYRANSVRNFQVTHKEEVWSPFFLEAKVIVKYNEVVYFFC
;
A
#
# COMPACT_ATOMS: atom_id res chain seq x y z
N SER A 1 5.59 16.43 -9.38
CA SER A 1 4.69 15.38 -9.88
C SER A 1 3.68 15.14 -8.80
N THR A 2 2.41 15.05 -9.16
CA THR A 2 1.35 14.70 -8.21
C THR A 2 1.41 13.19 -7.96
N LEU A 3 1.28 12.78 -6.71
CA LEU A 3 1.33 11.39 -6.26
C LEU A 3 -0.01 11.01 -5.65
N ILE A 4 -0.51 9.83 -6.01
CA ILE A 4 -1.68 9.20 -5.39
C ILE A 4 -1.18 8.07 -4.50
N GLN A 5 -1.59 8.09 -3.24
CA GLN A 5 -1.17 7.13 -2.24
C GLN A 5 -2.40 6.58 -1.50
N LEU A 6 -2.32 5.30 -1.14
CA LEU A 6 -3.22 4.67 -0.19
C LEU A 6 -2.42 4.34 1.06
N GLU A 7 -2.81 4.94 2.19
CA GLU A 7 -2.26 4.58 3.50
C GLU A 7 -3.22 3.61 4.17
N ILE A 8 -2.68 2.51 4.71
CA ILE A 8 -3.45 1.51 5.44
C ILE A 8 -3.01 1.56 6.90
N THR A 9 -3.99 1.67 7.79
CA THR A 9 -3.78 1.70 9.23
C THR A 9 -4.46 0.51 9.90
N ASP A 10 -3.92 0.08 11.03
CA ASP A 10 -4.57 -0.93 11.87
C ASP A 10 -5.71 -0.32 12.72
N LYS A 11 -6.40 -1.15 13.50
CA LYS A 11 -7.47 -0.74 14.41
C LYS A 11 -7.06 0.31 15.46
N GLU A 12 -5.76 0.47 15.73
CA GLU A 12 -5.20 1.43 16.67
C GLU A 12 -4.73 2.71 15.95
N ASN A 13 -5.11 2.85 14.66
CA ASN A 13 -4.74 3.93 13.76
C ASN A 13 -3.23 4.05 13.52
N ARG A 14 -2.49 2.94 13.64
CA ARG A 14 -1.05 2.93 13.32
C ARG A 14 -0.86 2.64 11.83
N PRO A 15 -0.07 3.45 11.10
CA PRO A 15 0.27 3.16 9.71
C PRO A 15 0.99 1.82 9.61
N VAL A 16 0.43 0.90 8.83
CA VAL A 16 1.01 -0.42 8.57
C VAL A 16 1.45 -0.57 7.13
N ALA A 17 0.84 0.09 6.16
CA ALA A 17 1.28 0.01 4.77
C ALA A 17 1.04 1.31 3.99
N LEU A 18 1.89 1.58 3.02
CA LEU A 18 1.75 2.67 2.06
C LEU A 18 1.81 2.08 0.65
N VAL A 19 0.73 2.25 -0.11
CA VAL A 19 0.67 1.86 -1.51
C VAL A 19 0.77 3.11 -2.36
N ARG A 20 1.77 3.19 -3.24
CA ARG A 20 1.95 4.30 -4.17
C ARG A 20 2.54 3.82 -5.48
N ASP A 21 2.20 4.52 -6.56
CA ASP A 21 2.86 4.37 -7.84
C ASP A 21 3.86 5.51 -8.04
N PHE A 22 5.14 5.16 -8.16
CA PHE A 22 6.22 6.13 -8.40
C PHE A 22 6.32 6.58 -9.85
N ASN A 23 5.77 5.78 -10.77
CA ASN A 23 5.86 6.00 -12.21
C ASN A 23 4.60 6.68 -12.77
N PHE A 24 3.61 6.96 -11.92
CA PHE A 24 2.40 7.65 -12.33
C PHE A 24 2.73 9.11 -12.68
N ASP A 25 2.60 9.44 -13.96
CA ASP A 25 2.77 10.82 -14.42
C ASP A 25 1.40 11.48 -14.65
N PHE A 26 1.12 12.46 -13.80
CA PHE A 26 -0.07 13.31 -13.95
C PHE A 26 -0.03 14.20 -15.17
N SER A 27 1.14 14.46 -15.76
CA SER A 27 1.28 15.38 -16.90
C SER A 27 0.50 14.91 -18.14
N SER A 28 0.24 13.60 -18.26
CA SER A 28 -0.55 13.03 -19.34
C SER A 28 -2.07 13.10 -19.12
N ILE A 29 -2.53 13.62 -17.98
CA ILE A 29 -3.94 13.62 -17.59
C ILE A 29 -4.52 15.02 -17.77
N SER A 30 -5.26 15.20 -18.87
CA SER A 30 -6.16 16.33 -19.07
C SER A 30 -7.47 16.04 -18.35
N THR A 31 -7.79 16.79 -17.30
CA THR A 31 -9.12 16.70 -16.66
C THR A 31 -9.71 18.09 -16.54
N GLU A 32 -10.76 18.34 -17.32
CA GLU A 32 -11.49 19.60 -17.26
C GLU A 32 -12.30 19.75 -15.95
N ASN A 33 -12.60 18.67 -15.20
CA ASN A 33 -13.30 18.77 -13.91
C ASN A 33 -13.15 17.57 -12.94
N ASN A 34 -13.03 16.32 -13.41
CA ASN A 34 -13.01 15.12 -12.54
C ASN A 34 -11.88 14.15 -12.89
N LEU A 35 -11.23 13.59 -11.87
CA LEU A 35 -10.22 12.54 -12.00
C LEU A 35 -10.80 11.20 -11.50
N SER A 36 -10.67 10.15 -12.30
CA SER A 36 -10.98 8.78 -11.90
C SER A 36 -9.76 7.90 -12.13
N PHE A 37 -9.39 7.10 -11.12
CA PHE A 37 -8.22 6.24 -11.17
C PHE A 37 -8.51 4.88 -10.53
N THR A 38 -7.69 3.89 -10.84
CA THR A 38 -7.71 2.58 -10.20
C THR A 38 -6.29 2.22 -9.79
N LEU A 39 -6.06 2.01 -8.50
CA LEU A 39 -4.80 1.53 -7.98
C LEU A 39 -4.91 0.03 -7.67
N ARG A 40 -4.02 -0.78 -8.26
CA ARG A 40 -4.02 -2.24 -8.09
C ARG A 40 -2.77 -2.69 -7.34
N CYS A 41 -2.95 -3.16 -6.11
CA CYS A 41 -1.92 -3.88 -5.36
C CYS A 41 -2.13 -5.39 -5.56
N GLN A 42 -1.11 -6.12 -6.02
CA GLN A 42 -1.26 -7.56 -6.32
C GLN A 42 -1.43 -8.41 -5.06
N LYS A 43 -0.70 -8.11 -3.99
CA LYS A 43 -0.76 -8.83 -2.71
C LYS A 43 -0.49 -7.85 -1.56
N ILE A 44 -1.45 -7.71 -0.65
CA ILE A 44 -1.33 -6.78 0.49
C ILE A 44 -0.60 -7.40 1.69
N GLN A 45 -0.58 -8.74 1.77
CA GLN A 45 0.18 -9.55 2.75
C GLN A 45 0.06 -9.08 4.21
N LEU A 46 -1.11 -8.56 4.58
CA LEU A 46 -1.42 -8.15 5.95
C LEU A 46 -1.82 -9.38 6.79
N SER A 47 -1.56 -9.34 8.08
CA SER A 47 -2.04 -10.37 9.01
C SER A 47 -3.54 -10.25 9.27
N LYS A 48 -4.09 -11.15 10.10
CA LYS A 48 -5.53 -11.15 10.45
C LYS A 48 -5.82 -9.89 11.24
N GLY A 49 -6.78 -9.10 10.81
CA GLY A 49 -7.08 -7.86 11.50
C GLY A 49 -8.15 -7.02 10.84
N MET A 50 -8.52 -5.96 11.55
CA MET A 50 -9.30 -4.85 11.04
C MET A 50 -8.36 -3.75 10.60
N TYR A 51 -8.58 -3.23 9.40
CA TYR A 51 -7.77 -2.18 8.81
C TYR A 51 -8.64 -1.10 8.20
N ASN A 52 -8.11 0.11 8.18
CA ASN A 52 -8.70 1.25 7.50
C ASN A 52 -7.78 1.70 6.36
N MET A 53 -8.37 2.32 5.33
CA MET A 53 -7.65 2.86 4.19
C MET A 53 -7.95 4.34 4.07
N ASP A 54 -6.89 5.13 3.90
CA ASP A 54 -6.92 6.56 3.59
C ASP A 54 -6.44 6.77 2.15
N ILE A 55 -6.97 7.80 1.48
CA ILE A 55 -6.47 8.29 0.19
C ILE A 55 -5.72 9.58 0.45
N ILE A 56 -4.49 9.67 -0.04
CA ILE A 56 -3.64 10.86 0.05
C ILE A 56 -3.22 11.25 -1.36
N ILE A 57 -3.45 12.51 -1.72
CA ILE A 57 -2.97 13.12 -2.95
C ILE A 57 -2.02 14.23 -2.55
N SER A 58 -0.78 14.16 -3.04
CA SER A 58 0.25 15.14 -2.78
C SER A 58 0.86 15.66 -4.07
N ASP A 59 1.43 16.86 -4.03
CA ASP A 59 2.25 17.43 -5.09
C ASP A 59 3.65 17.79 -4.54
N ARG A 60 4.36 18.71 -5.20
CA ARG A 60 5.69 19.14 -4.74
C ARG A 60 5.66 20.01 -3.49
N GLU A 61 4.53 20.66 -3.21
CA GLU A 61 4.36 21.60 -2.09
C GLU A 61 3.80 20.90 -0.85
N GLY A 62 3.13 19.75 -1.01
CA GLY A 62 2.71 18.91 0.10
C GLY A 62 1.46 18.10 -0.20
N VAL A 63 0.69 17.78 0.86
CA VAL A 63 -0.60 17.10 0.73
C VAL A 63 -1.64 18.10 0.23
N VAL A 64 -2.18 17.84 -0.96
CA VAL A 64 -3.23 18.67 -1.59
C VAL A 64 -4.61 18.18 -1.18
N TYR A 65 -4.76 16.86 -0.99
CA TYR A 65 -6.02 16.25 -0.57
C TYR A 65 -5.77 15.02 0.29
N ARG A 66 -6.58 14.85 1.32
CA ARG A 66 -6.61 13.65 2.15
C ARG A 66 -8.05 13.28 2.49
N ALA A 67 -8.42 12.04 2.19
CA ALA A 67 -9.66 11.44 2.64
C ALA A 67 -9.34 10.32 3.62
N ASN A 68 -9.79 10.46 4.86
CA ASN A 68 -9.55 9.48 5.91
C ASN A 68 -10.67 8.43 5.92
N SER A 69 -10.31 7.19 6.25
CA SER A 69 -11.23 6.06 6.43
C SER A 69 -12.19 5.88 5.25
N VAL A 70 -11.67 6.02 4.02
CA VAL A 70 -12.48 5.83 2.80
C VAL A 70 -13.03 4.42 2.70
N ARG A 71 -12.37 3.46 3.34
CA ARG A 71 -12.83 2.08 3.45
C ARG A 71 -12.24 1.38 4.67
N ASN A 72 -13.09 0.67 5.39
CA ASN A 72 -12.68 -0.27 6.43
C ASN A 72 -12.81 -1.68 5.88
N PHE A 73 -11.84 -2.54 6.16
CA PHE A 73 -11.84 -3.93 5.70
C PHE A 73 -11.24 -4.88 6.72
N GLN A 74 -11.67 -6.13 6.67
CA GLN A 74 -11.13 -7.20 7.51
C GLN A 74 -10.28 -8.14 6.66
N VAL A 75 -9.09 -8.44 7.14
CA VAL A 75 -8.26 -9.51 6.58
C VAL A 75 -8.49 -10.77 7.40
N THR A 76 -8.83 -11.86 6.73
CA THR A 76 -9.03 -13.18 7.34
C THR A 76 -8.00 -14.15 6.79
N HIS A 77 -7.39 -14.94 7.67
CA HIS A 77 -6.56 -16.08 7.30
C HIS A 77 -6.68 -17.16 8.39
N LYS A 78 -6.25 -18.39 8.06
CA LYS A 78 -6.35 -19.55 8.96
C LYS A 78 -5.28 -19.56 10.05
N GLU A 79 -4.15 -18.92 9.80
CA GLU A 79 -3.02 -18.89 10.72
C GLU A 79 -3.23 -17.78 11.76
N GLU A 80 -2.57 -17.92 12.91
CA GLU A 80 -2.51 -16.85 13.91
C GLU A 80 -1.08 -16.34 13.96
N VAL A 81 -0.90 -15.10 13.54
CA VAL A 81 0.41 -14.45 13.45
C VAL A 81 0.33 -13.13 14.19
N TRP A 82 1.31 -12.88 15.07
CA TRP A 82 1.40 -11.66 15.86
C TRP A 82 1.98 -10.47 15.08
N SER A 83 2.79 -10.75 14.05
CA SER A 83 3.36 -9.75 13.16
C SER A 83 2.26 -9.08 12.30
N PRO A 84 2.41 -7.80 11.93
CA PRO A 84 1.43 -7.08 11.10
C PRO A 84 1.37 -7.59 9.65
N PHE A 85 2.40 -8.32 9.21
CA PHE A 85 2.52 -8.84 7.86
C PHE A 85 2.70 -10.35 7.85
N PHE A 86 2.16 -10.95 6.79
CA PHE A 86 2.32 -12.35 6.43
C PHE A 86 2.98 -12.41 5.04
N LEU A 87 4.29 -12.12 5.01
CA LEU A 87 5.07 -12.03 3.77
C LEU A 87 5.34 -13.44 3.22
N GLU A 88 4.82 -13.73 2.04
CA GLU A 88 5.14 -14.93 1.29
C GLU A 88 6.57 -14.83 0.77
N ALA A 89 7.37 -15.84 1.10
CA ALA A 89 8.73 -15.98 0.61
C ALA A 89 8.93 -17.36 -0.03
N LYS A 90 9.82 -17.43 -1.02
CA LYS A 90 10.30 -18.69 -1.60
C LYS A 90 11.73 -18.92 -1.17
N VAL A 91 11.98 -20.06 -0.51
CA VAL A 91 13.34 -20.49 -0.20
C VAL A 91 14.05 -20.89 -1.49
N ILE A 92 15.21 -20.28 -1.75
CA ILE A 92 16.09 -20.62 -2.87
C ILE A 92 17.38 -21.18 -2.27
N VAL A 93 17.66 -22.47 -2.50
CA VAL A 93 18.90 -23.11 -2.07
C VAL A 93 19.91 -22.99 -3.20
N LYS A 94 21.04 -22.33 -2.93
CA LYS A 94 22.20 -22.28 -3.82
C LYS A 94 23.43 -22.76 -3.06
N TYR A 95 24.24 -23.61 -3.70
CA TYR A 95 25.53 -24.05 -3.17
C TYR A 95 26.63 -23.12 -3.72
N ASN A 96 27.53 -22.66 -2.84
CA ASN A 96 28.68 -21.80 -3.16
C ASN A 96 28.39 -20.36 -3.67
N GLU A 97 27.22 -19.79 -3.36
CA GLU A 97 26.92 -18.38 -3.66
C GLU A 97 26.47 -17.61 -2.40
N VAL A 98 26.85 -16.34 -2.30
CA VAL A 98 26.30 -15.41 -1.29
C VAL A 98 24.90 -15.02 -1.71
N VAL A 99 23.89 -15.39 -0.92
CA VAL A 99 22.51 -14.98 -1.13
C VAL A 99 22.28 -13.62 -0.48
N TYR A 100 21.92 -12.63 -1.29
CA TYR A 100 21.43 -11.34 -0.82
C TYR A 100 19.90 -11.36 -0.79
N PHE A 101 19.31 -10.92 0.32
CA PHE A 101 17.88 -10.69 0.43
C PHE A 101 17.58 -9.27 -0.06
N PHE A 102 16.83 -9.14 -1.15
CA PHE A 102 16.21 -7.88 -1.56
C PHE A 102 14.70 -8.03 -1.37
N CYS A 103 14.14 -7.20 -0.49
CA CYS A 103 12.70 -7.03 -0.27
C CYS A 103 12.22 -5.90 -1.19
#